data_AF-A0A7C5FF24-F1
#
_entry.id   AF-A0A7C5FF24-F1
#
_cell.length_a   1.000
_cell.length_b   1.000
_cell.length_c   1.000
_cell.angle_alpha   90.00
_cell.angle_beta   90.00
_cell.angle_gamma   90.00
#
_symmetry.space_group_name_H-M   'P 1'
#
loop_
_entity.id
_entity.type
_entity.pdbx_description
1 polymer ?
#
loop_
_entity_poly.entity_id
_entity_poly.type
_entity_poly.pdbx_seq_one_letter_code
_entity_poly.pdbx_strand_id
1 'polypeptide(L)'
;RVCVGALCKQFLSIFNIKIASFTISVGEIESKIKPRNVEDIIKKTKNSLLNCIDKKTEKLMINKIKEAKEKKDSLGGIIEVWIEGVPVGLGSFMHFDKRLDARLAFYLISIPSVKGIEFGLGFEYTKKFGSLVHDKIYYKKGFGFFHKTNNSGGIEGGISTGEPIVIRLAAKPIATLTSPLKSVDLITKKEKSAIVERSDTCAVYSVGVIAENLCAIVITEVFLEKFGSDILNEISENYNNYIRKVKKF
;
A
#
# COMPACT_ATOMS: atom_id res chain seq x y z
N ARG A 1 -8.88 -1.88 -12.73
CA ARG A 1 -8.17 -1.84 -11.43
C ARG A 1 -8.99 -1.12 -10.36
N VAL A 2 -9.20 0.20 -10.46
CA VAL A 2 -9.95 0.97 -9.44
C VAL A 2 -11.42 0.54 -9.29
N CYS A 3 -12.18 0.39 -10.39
CA CYS A 3 -13.60 -0.01 -10.32
C CYS A 3 -13.79 -1.36 -9.60
N VAL A 4 -13.04 -2.39 -10.00
CA VAL A 4 -13.07 -3.72 -9.35
C VAL A 4 -12.66 -3.62 -7.88
N GLY A 5 -11.59 -2.89 -7.58
CA GLY A 5 -11.15 -2.70 -6.20
C GLY A 5 -12.18 -1.98 -5.32
N ALA A 6 -13.01 -1.10 -5.89
CA ALA A 6 -14.08 -0.44 -5.14
C ALA A 6 -15.18 -1.43 -4.73
N LEU A 7 -15.50 -2.41 -5.58
CA LEU A 7 -16.42 -3.50 -5.23
C LEU A 7 -15.80 -4.41 -4.14
N CYS A 8 -14.51 -4.73 -4.28
CA CYS A 8 -13.76 -5.47 -3.24
C CYS A 8 -13.76 -4.72 -1.90
N LYS A 9 -13.53 -3.39 -1.90
CA LYS A 9 -13.61 -2.56 -0.68
C LYS A 9 -14.99 -2.60 -0.04
N GLN A 10 -16.07 -2.56 -0.83
CA GLN A 10 -17.43 -2.70 -0.32
C GLN A 10 -17.65 -4.07 0.31
N PHE A 11 -17.27 -5.16 -0.36
CA PHE A 11 -17.31 -6.51 0.22
C PHE A 11 -16.53 -6.60 1.54
N LEU A 12 -15.28 -6.15 1.55
CA LEU A 12 -14.40 -6.21 2.72
C LEU A 12 -14.93 -5.38 3.90
N SER A 13 -15.63 -4.28 3.64
CA SER A 13 -16.21 -3.43 4.69
C SER A 13 -17.26 -4.15 5.55
N ILE A 14 -17.94 -5.16 5.00
CA ILE A 14 -18.90 -6.02 5.72
C ILE A 14 -18.19 -6.77 6.85
N PHE A 15 -16.91 -7.07 6.67
CA PHE A 15 -16.05 -7.76 7.63
C PHE A 15 -15.21 -6.80 8.47
N ASN A 16 -15.53 -5.49 8.46
CA ASN A 16 -14.76 -4.43 9.11
C ASN A 16 -13.31 -4.31 8.62
N ILE A 17 -13.00 -4.80 7.42
CA ILE A 17 -11.68 -4.62 6.81
C ILE A 17 -11.67 -3.29 6.07
N LYS A 18 -10.73 -2.41 6.45
CA LYS A 18 -10.64 -1.03 5.95
C LYS A 18 -9.28 -0.78 5.33
N ILE A 19 -9.27 -0.01 4.25
CA ILE A 19 -8.04 0.27 3.48
C ILE A 19 -7.97 1.76 3.15
N ALA A 20 -6.85 2.38 3.50
CA ALA A 20 -6.54 3.74 3.10
C ALA A 20 -5.05 3.89 2.81
N SER A 21 -4.71 4.82 1.92
CA SER A 21 -3.35 5.23 1.63
C SER A 21 -3.12 6.70 1.96
N PHE A 22 -1.86 7.08 2.06
CA PHE A 22 -1.45 8.47 2.14
C PHE A 22 -0.06 8.67 1.55
N THR A 23 0.20 9.88 1.08
CA THR A 23 1.50 10.28 0.54
C THR A 23 2.47 10.58 1.68
N ILE A 24 3.59 9.85 1.69
CA ILE A 24 4.72 10.04 2.62
C ILE A 24 5.68 11.10 2.10
N SER A 25 6.00 11.06 0.80
CA SER A 25 6.95 11.98 0.20
C SER A 25 6.65 12.33 -1.25
N VAL A 26 7.12 13.51 -1.67
CA VAL A 26 7.21 13.92 -3.08
C VAL A 26 8.59 14.55 -3.28
N GLY A 27 9.38 13.99 -4.20
CA GLY A 27 10.79 14.33 -4.33
C GLY A 27 11.55 14.14 -3.01
N GLU A 28 12.27 15.16 -2.58
CA GLU A 28 13.04 15.19 -1.33
C GLU A 28 12.22 15.55 -0.07
N ILE A 29 10.96 15.96 -0.26
CA ILE A 29 10.10 16.41 0.85
C ILE A 29 9.36 15.22 1.43
N GLU A 30 9.63 14.89 2.69
CA GLU A 30 9.08 13.72 3.39
C GLU A 30 8.37 14.12 4.69
N SER A 31 7.21 13.52 4.95
CA SER A 31 6.53 13.62 6.24
C SER A 31 6.94 12.47 7.15
N LYS A 32 7.27 12.80 8.41
CA LYS A 32 7.55 11.82 9.47
C LYS A 32 6.34 11.53 10.37
N ILE A 33 5.19 12.16 10.10
CA ILE A 33 3.98 11.93 10.88
C ILE A 33 3.46 10.53 10.56
N LYS A 34 3.14 9.76 11.60
CA LYS A 34 2.48 8.45 11.48
C LYS A 34 0.99 8.57 11.82
N PRO A 35 0.11 7.89 11.07
CA PRO A 35 -1.30 7.81 11.44
C PRO A 35 -1.48 6.89 12.66
N ARG A 36 -2.63 7.01 13.33
CA ARG A 36 -3.00 6.09 14.43
C ARG A 36 -3.62 4.80 13.93
N ASN A 37 -4.47 4.90 12.91
CA ASN A 37 -5.25 3.82 12.31
C ASN A 37 -5.79 4.29 10.94
N VAL A 38 -6.51 3.42 10.24
CA VAL A 38 -7.07 3.72 8.92
C VAL A 38 -8.07 4.88 8.96
N GLU A 39 -8.91 5.00 9.99
CA GLU A 39 -9.83 6.14 10.14
C GLU A 39 -9.10 7.47 10.30
N ASP A 40 -7.98 7.49 11.03
CA ASP A 40 -7.15 8.69 11.19
C ASP A 40 -6.57 9.14 9.85
N ILE A 41 -6.17 8.21 8.99
CA ILE A 41 -5.75 8.50 7.60
C ILE A 41 -6.91 9.15 6.85
N ILE A 42 -8.05 8.47 6.73
CA ILE A 42 -9.23 8.94 5.98
C ILE A 42 -9.65 10.34 6.46
N LYS A 43 -9.68 10.56 7.77
CA LYS A 43 -10.07 11.85 8.36
C LYS A 43 -9.09 12.95 8.01
N LYS A 44 -7.78 12.70 8.11
CA LYS A 44 -6.75 13.71 7.87
C LYS A 44 -6.59 14.04 6.39
N THR A 45 -6.81 13.07 5.50
CA THR A 45 -6.64 13.27 4.06
C THR A 45 -7.89 13.74 3.32
N LYS A 46 -9.07 13.75 3.96
CA LYS A 46 -10.36 14.12 3.33
C LYS A 46 -10.33 15.39 2.46
N ASN A 47 -9.58 16.42 2.86
CA ASN A 47 -9.45 17.69 2.14
C ASN A 47 -8.01 17.97 1.69
N SER A 48 -7.20 16.92 1.57
CA SER A 48 -5.81 17.00 1.14
C SER A 48 -5.73 16.85 -0.38
N LEU A 49 -4.95 17.70 -1.03
CA LEU A 49 -4.74 17.65 -2.48
C LEU A 49 -3.80 16.53 -2.90
N LEU A 50 -2.85 16.17 -2.01
CA LEU A 50 -1.87 15.10 -2.26
C LEU A 50 -2.16 13.86 -1.43
N ASN A 51 -3.30 13.80 -0.74
CA ASN A 51 -3.64 12.75 0.21
C ASN A 51 -2.54 12.54 1.28
N CYS A 52 -1.96 13.63 1.78
CA CYS A 52 -0.94 13.65 2.82
C CYS A 52 -1.60 13.95 4.18
N ILE A 53 -1.20 13.21 5.22
CA ILE A 53 -1.74 13.40 6.58
C ILE A 53 -1.12 14.59 7.33
N ASP A 54 -0.06 15.18 6.78
CA ASP A 54 0.66 16.31 7.35
C ASP A 54 0.47 17.56 6.49
N LYS A 55 -0.43 18.44 6.93
CA LYS A 55 -0.76 19.69 6.22
C LYS A 55 0.42 20.63 6.04
N LYS A 56 1.42 20.62 6.92
CA LYS A 56 2.60 21.50 6.78
C LYS A 56 3.49 20.97 5.67
N THR A 57 3.79 19.68 5.72
CA THR A 57 4.63 19.02 4.71
C THR A 57 3.93 19.00 3.34
N GLU A 58 2.61 18.82 3.29
CA GLU A 58 1.84 18.89 2.05
C GLU A 58 2.04 20.21 1.31
N LYS A 59 2.04 21.35 2.01
CA LYS A 59 2.30 22.67 1.38
C LYS A 59 3.69 22.73 0.75
N LEU A 60 4.69 22.14 1.41
CA LEU A 60 6.06 22.06 0.89
C LEU A 60 6.12 21.15 -0.34
N MET A 61 5.45 20.00 -0.32
CA MET A 61 5.34 19.11 -1.47
C MET A 61 4.67 19.79 -2.67
N ILE A 62 3.58 20.54 -2.44
CA ILE A 62 2.89 21.31 -3.49
C ILE A 62 3.83 22.34 -4.12
N ASN A 63 4.60 23.07 -3.30
CA ASN A 63 5.57 24.04 -3.80
C ASN A 63 6.68 23.34 -4.62
N LYS A 64 7.14 22.17 -4.18
CA LYS A 64 8.12 21.37 -4.94
C LYS A 64 7.58 20.91 -6.30
N ILE A 65 6.30 20.51 -6.35
CA ILE A 65 5.63 20.17 -7.61
C ILE A 65 5.54 21.40 -8.53
N LYS A 66 5.23 22.60 -8.01
CA LYS A 66 5.23 23.83 -8.80
C LYS A 66 6.62 24.15 -9.36
N GLU A 67 7.65 24.04 -8.53
CA GLU A 67 9.05 24.21 -8.95
C GLU A 67 9.43 23.25 -10.08
N ALA A 68 9.09 21.96 -9.96
CA ALA A 68 9.34 20.97 -11.00
C ALA A 68 8.58 21.29 -12.30
N LYS A 69 7.33 21.78 -12.19
CA LYS A 69 6.53 22.20 -13.33
C LYS A 69 7.17 23.38 -14.07
N GLU A 70 7.64 24.40 -13.34
CA GLU A 70 8.36 25.55 -13.93
C GLU A 70 9.64 25.11 -14.64
N LYS A 71 10.34 24.12 -14.07
CA LYS A 71 11.51 23.47 -14.67
C LYS A 71 11.19 22.49 -15.80
N LYS A 72 9.90 22.30 -16.15
CA LYS A 72 9.44 21.31 -17.14
C LYS A 72 9.88 19.87 -16.84
N ASP A 73 10.08 19.57 -15.57
CA ASP A 73 10.52 18.29 -15.03
C ASP A 73 9.35 17.54 -14.34
N SER A 74 9.61 16.38 -13.77
CA SER A 74 8.63 15.58 -13.03
C SER A 74 9.19 15.05 -11.71
N LEU A 75 8.29 14.69 -10.79
CA LEU A 75 8.64 14.17 -9.48
C LEU A 75 7.98 12.82 -9.23
N GLY A 76 8.72 11.97 -8.50
CA GLY A 76 8.22 10.75 -7.89
C GLY A 76 7.94 10.95 -6.40
N GLY A 77 7.79 9.85 -5.68
CA GLY A 77 7.54 9.90 -4.24
C GLY A 77 7.19 8.55 -3.65
N ILE A 78 6.88 8.57 -2.36
CA ILE A 78 6.53 7.38 -1.57
C ILE A 78 5.08 7.50 -1.11
N ILE A 79 4.34 6.40 -1.28
CA ILE A 79 2.99 6.20 -0.75
C ILE A 79 3.05 5.11 0.31
N GLU A 80 2.27 5.24 1.37
CA GLU A 80 2.04 4.16 2.33
C GLU A 80 0.55 3.77 2.32
N VAL A 81 0.27 2.46 2.31
CA VAL A 81 -1.07 1.86 2.34
C VAL A 81 -1.21 1.08 3.63
N TRP A 82 -2.32 1.29 4.33
CA TRP A 82 -2.71 0.56 5.53
C TRP A 82 -3.97 -0.24 5.26
N ILE A 83 -3.97 -1.51 5.69
CA ILE A 83 -5.12 -2.42 5.67
C ILE A 83 -5.34 -2.89 7.10
N GLU A 84 -6.48 -2.54 7.68
CA GLU A 84 -6.80 -2.82 9.09
C GLU A 84 -8.04 -3.72 9.18
N GLY A 85 -8.14 -4.50 10.25
CA GLY A 85 -9.22 -5.47 10.46
C GLY A 85 -9.02 -6.82 9.76
N VAL A 86 -7.85 -7.04 9.14
CA VAL A 86 -7.52 -8.31 8.49
C VAL A 86 -7.45 -9.43 9.53
N PRO A 87 -8.18 -10.54 9.38
CA PRO A 87 -8.10 -11.65 10.32
C PRO A 87 -6.72 -12.30 10.27
N VAL A 88 -6.31 -12.93 11.37
CA VAL A 88 -5.10 -13.76 11.41
C VAL A 88 -5.20 -14.88 10.35
N GLY A 89 -4.10 -15.19 9.68
CA GLY A 89 -3.97 -16.37 8.84
C GLY A 89 -4.59 -16.30 7.45
N LEU A 90 -4.73 -15.11 6.85
CA LEU A 90 -4.89 -14.96 5.40
C LEU A 90 -3.54 -15.16 4.71
N GLY A 91 -3.54 -15.75 3.52
CA GLY A 91 -2.32 -16.21 2.84
C GLY A 91 -1.86 -17.59 3.30
N SER A 92 -0.69 -18.01 2.84
CA SER A 92 -0.09 -19.29 3.22
C SER A 92 1.43 -19.23 3.16
N PHE A 93 2.09 -19.93 4.09
CA PHE A 93 3.54 -20.15 4.06
C PHE A 93 3.94 -21.42 3.28
N MET A 94 2.97 -22.25 2.89
CA MET A 94 3.20 -23.57 2.29
C MET A 94 3.72 -23.50 0.84
N HIS A 95 3.24 -22.53 0.07
CA HIS A 95 3.64 -22.32 -1.31
C HIS A 95 4.03 -20.86 -1.53
N PHE A 96 5.11 -20.65 -2.28
CA PHE A 96 5.72 -19.32 -2.45
C PHE A 96 4.76 -18.30 -3.08
N ASP A 97 3.91 -18.74 -4.00
CA ASP A 97 2.92 -17.95 -4.73
C ASP A 97 1.65 -17.66 -3.91
N LYS A 98 1.41 -18.41 -2.84
CA LYS A 98 0.30 -18.20 -1.90
C LYS A 98 0.66 -17.32 -0.71
N ARG A 99 1.92 -16.87 -0.61
CA ARG A 99 2.36 -15.91 0.40
C ARG A 99 1.68 -14.56 0.17
N LEU A 100 1.10 -13.99 1.22
CA LEU A 100 0.28 -12.77 1.13
C LEU A 100 1.08 -11.56 0.65
N ASP A 101 2.27 -11.36 1.21
CA ASP A 101 3.23 -10.34 0.81
C ASP A 101 3.68 -10.51 -0.64
N ALA A 102 3.93 -11.74 -1.11
CA ALA A 102 4.27 -12.00 -2.49
C ALA A 102 3.14 -11.60 -3.47
N ARG A 103 1.88 -11.94 -3.16
CA ARG A 103 0.71 -11.55 -3.97
C ARG A 103 0.48 -10.05 -3.98
N LEU A 104 0.53 -9.42 -2.80
CA LEU A 104 0.44 -7.97 -2.67
C LEU A 104 1.54 -7.29 -3.49
N ALA A 105 2.78 -7.75 -3.35
CA ALA A 105 3.91 -7.21 -4.10
C ALA A 105 3.72 -7.33 -5.61
N PHE A 106 3.26 -8.49 -6.12
CA PHE A 106 2.99 -8.70 -7.54
C PHE A 106 1.96 -7.69 -8.08
N TYR A 107 0.84 -7.53 -7.39
CA TYR A 107 -0.20 -6.58 -7.82
C TYR A 107 0.30 -5.14 -7.75
N LEU A 108 0.99 -4.77 -6.67
CA LEU A 108 1.45 -3.39 -6.45
C LEU A 108 2.61 -2.99 -7.36
N ILE A 109 3.54 -3.90 -7.69
CA ILE A 109 4.67 -3.60 -8.59
C ILE A 109 4.18 -3.45 -10.03
N SER A 110 3.01 -4.03 -10.36
CA SER A 110 2.36 -3.89 -11.66
C SER A 110 1.77 -2.49 -11.89
N ILE A 111 1.72 -1.62 -10.88
CA ILE A 111 1.28 -0.24 -11.04
C ILE A 111 2.32 0.53 -11.85
N PRO A 112 1.93 1.23 -12.93
CA PRO A 112 2.85 2.05 -13.69
C PRO A 112 3.66 3.00 -12.80
N SER A 113 4.95 3.11 -13.08
CA SER A 113 5.94 3.89 -12.31
C SER A 113 6.33 3.35 -10.93
N VAL A 114 5.68 2.33 -10.38
CA VAL A 114 6.17 1.73 -9.13
C VAL A 114 7.44 0.93 -9.42
N LYS A 115 8.48 1.12 -8.59
CA LYS A 115 9.80 0.49 -8.75
C LYS A 115 10.36 -0.13 -7.48
N GLY A 116 9.71 0.08 -6.34
CA GLY A 116 10.09 -0.52 -5.06
C GLY A 116 8.87 -0.69 -4.17
N ILE A 117 8.89 -1.75 -3.37
CA ILE A 117 7.85 -2.07 -2.40
C ILE A 117 8.52 -2.48 -1.11
N GLU A 118 7.97 -2.02 0.01
CA GLU A 118 8.39 -2.41 1.35
C GLU A 118 7.17 -2.81 2.18
N PHE A 119 7.36 -3.78 3.08
CA PHE A 119 6.37 -4.13 4.10
C PHE A 119 6.90 -3.75 5.48
N GLY A 120 6.07 -3.11 6.30
CA GLY A 120 6.43 -2.68 7.64
C GLY A 120 7.69 -1.80 7.66
N LEU A 121 8.75 -2.25 8.34
CA LEU A 121 10.06 -1.57 8.37
C LEU A 121 10.78 -1.57 7.01
N GLY A 122 10.48 -2.50 6.10
CA GLY A 122 11.09 -2.51 4.77
C GLY A 122 12.60 -2.68 4.79
N PHE A 123 13.30 -1.87 4.01
CA PHE A 123 14.76 -1.90 3.94
C PHE A 123 15.45 -1.54 5.26
N GLU A 124 14.75 -0.95 6.25
CA GLU A 124 15.29 -0.72 7.60
C GLU A 124 15.60 -2.01 8.36
N TYR A 125 15.01 -3.15 7.96
CA TYR A 125 15.37 -4.47 8.50
C TYR A 125 16.87 -4.78 8.33
N THR A 126 17.49 -4.28 7.26
CA THR A 126 18.90 -4.58 6.95
C THR A 126 19.90 -3.83 7.83
N LYS A 127 19.42 -2.86 8.62
CA LYS A 127 20.27 -1.91 9.38
C LYS A 127 20.31 -2.20 10.89
N LYS A 128 19.56 -3.19 11.38
CA LYS A 128 19.34 -3.44 12.81
C LYS A 128 19.43 -4.93 13.14
N PHE A 129 19.78 -5.25 14.39
CA PHE A 129 19.78 -6.62 14.87
C PHE A 129 18.35 -7.19 14.96
N GLY A 130 18.22 -8.51 14.76
CA GLY A 130 16.96 -9.25 14.87
C GLY A 130 16.16 -8.95 16.16
N SER A 131 16.86 -8.83 17.28
CA SER A 131 16.28 -8.50 18.60
C SER A 131 15.55 -7.16 18.66
N LEU A 132 15.80 -6.25 17.72
CA LEU A 132 15.20 -4.91 17.63
C LEU A 132 14.11 -4.81 16.57
N VAL A 133 13.97 -5.81 15.69
CA VAL A 133 13.12 -5.71 14.50
C VAL A 133 12.00 -6.76 14.48
N HIS A 134 12.13 -7.87 15.18
CA HIS A 134 11.05 -8.84 15.30
C HIS A 134 9.98 -8.37 16.28
N ASP A 135 8.71 -8.58 15.92
CA ASP A 135 7.59 -8.23 16.77
C ASP A 135 7.38 -9.33 17.82
N LYS A 136 7.47 -8.96 19.10
CA LYS A 136 7.26 -9.92 20.19
C LYS A 136 5.77 -10.23 20.33
N ILE A 137 5.46 -11.52 20.45
CA ILE A 137 4.11 -11.99 20.75
C ILE A 137 3.84 -11.85 22.24
N TYR A 138 2.72 -11.22 22.58
CA TYR A 138 2.17 -11.09 23.92
C TYR A 138 0.81 -11.77 23.99
N TYR A 139 0.36 -12.13 25.20
CA TYR A 139 -0.95 -12.71 25.43
C TYR A 139 -1.70 -11.93 26.52
N LYS A 140 -2.99 -11.68 26.30
CA LYS A 140 -3.89 -11.10 27.29
C LYS A 140 -5.20 -11.89 27.33
N LYS A 141 -5.55 -12.40 28.52
CA LYS A 141 -6.79 -13.17 28.74
C LYS A 141 -8.01 -12.38 28.24
N GLY A 142 -8.84 -13.02 27.42
CA GLY A 142 -10.03 -12.42 26.81
C GLY A 142 -9.78 -11.57 25.55
N PHE A 143 -8.52 -11.22 25.27
CA PHE A 143 -8.11 -10.53 24.04
C PHE A 143 -7.41 -11.46 23.05
N GLY A 144 -6.57 -12.38 23.55
CA GLY A 144 -5.78 -13.32 22.75
C GLY A 144 -4.33 -12.89 22.60
N PHE A 145 -3.69 -13.39 21.54
CA PHE A 145 -2.32 -13.04 21.16
C PHE A 145 -2.28 -11.70 20.41
N PHE A 146 -1.23 -10.91 20.64
CA PHE A 146 -1.05 -9.60 20.01
C PHE A 146 0.40 -9.15 19.99
N HIS A 147 0.70 -8.13 19.20
CA HIS A 147 2.02 -7.48 19.18
C HIS A 147 1.95 -6.07 19.76
N LYS A 148 3.06 -5.61 20.36
CA LYS A 148 3.20 -4.22 20.81
C LYS A 148 3.79 -3.31 19.73
N THR A 149 4.45 -3.91 18.75
CA THR A 149 5.07 -3.28 17.60
C THR A 149 4.55 -3.96 16.34
N ASN A 150 4.67 -3.29 15.21
CA ASN A 150 4.26 -3.84 13.92
C ASN A 150 5.34 -3.58 12.87
N ASN A 151 6.55 -4.02 13.18
CA ASN A 151 7.71 -3.90 12.31
C ASN A 151 7.56 -4.79 11.06
N SER A 152 6.89 -5.94 11.20
CA SER A 152 6.55 -6.88 10.12
C SER A 152 5.55 -6.29 9.11
N GLY A 153 4.82 -5.24 9.51
CA GLY A 153 3.77 -4.66 8.69
C GLY A 153 2.62 -5.63 8.49
N GLY A 154 2.23 -6.35 9.54
CA GLY A 154 1.04 -7.19 9.61
C GLY A 154 1.15 -8.55 8.92
N ILE A 155 2.34 -8.92 8.43
CA ILE A 155 2.57 -10.18 7.71
C ILE A 155 3.82 -10.87 8.25
N GLU A 156 3.67 -12.11 8.71
CA GLU A 156 4.78 -12.97 9.12
C GLU A 156 4.71 -14.29 8.37
N GLY A 157 5.83 -14.75 7.81
CA GLY A 157 5.87 -16.01 7.05
C GLY A 157 4.99 -16.03 5.79
N GLY A 158 4.48 -14.90 5.33
CA GLY A 158 3.50 -14.83 4.24
C GLY A 158 2.05 -15.02 4.67
N ILE A 159 1.75 -14.95 5.98
CA ILE A 159 0.39 -14.94 6.52
C ILE A 159 0.11 -13.66 7.32
N SER A 160 -1.14 -13.21 7.34
CA SER A 160 -1.53 -12.05 8.16
C SER A 160 -1.47 -12.37 9.65
N THR A 161 -0.97 -11.42 10.45
CA THR A 161 -0.82 -11.57 11.91
C THR A 161 -2.01 -11.04 12.71
N GLY A 162 -2.94 -10.33 12.05
CA GLY A 162 -4.03 -9.59 12.70
C GLY A 162 -3.70 -8.13 13.00
N GLU A 163 -2.41 -7.77 12.99
CA GLU A 163 -1.97 -6.38 13.03
C GLU A 163 -2.24 -5.69 11.67
N PRO A 164 -2.28 -4.35 11.61
CA PRO A 164 -2.46 -3.64 10.35
C PRO A 164 -1.41 -4.04 9.30
N ILE A 165 -1.83 -4.35 8.08
CA ILE A 165 -0.88 -4.55 6.99
C ILE A 165 -0.39 -3.18 6.52
N VAL A 166 0.92 -2.95 6.56
CA VAL A 166 1.55 -1.67 6.20
C VAL A 166 2.50 -1.88 5.03
N ILE A 167 2.24 -1.19 3.92
CA ILE A 167 2.97 -1.35 2.66
C ILE A 167 3.40 0.01 2.13
N ARG A 168 4.66 0.17 1.74
CA ARG A 168 5.15 1.37 1.04
C ARG A 168 5.44 1.08 -0.41
N LEU A 169 5.15 2.07 -1.26
CA LEU A 169 5.41 2.01 -2.69
C LEU A 169 6.29 3.19 -3.09
N ALA A 170 7.41 2.89 -3.75
CA ALA A 170 8.26 3.89 -4.38
C ALA A 170 7.83 4.10 -5.83
N ALA A 171 7.20 5.25 -6.12
CA ALA A 171 6.81 5.66 -7.45
C ALA A 171 7.89 6.56 -8.06
N LYS A 172 8.48 6.13 -9.18
CA LYS A 172 9.44 6.95 -9.92
C LYS A 172 8.76 8.16 -10.58
N PRO A 173 9.51 9.22 -10.90
CA PRO A 173 9.01 10.33 -11.73
C PRO A 173 8.43 9.84 -13.06
N ILE A 174 7.42 10.56 -13.56
CA ILE A 174 6.76 10.24 -14.83
C ILE A 174 7.78 10.34 -15.97
N ALA A 175 7.82 9.33 -16.85
CA ALA A 175 8.91 9.19 -17.82
C ALA A 175 8.95 10.33 -18.86
N THR A 176 7.78 10.83 -19.24
CA THR A 176 7.65 11.88 -20.23
C THR A 176 7.80 13.25 -19.57
N LEU A 177 8.89 13.94 -19.90
CA LEU A 177 9.13 15.31 -19.46
C LEU A 177 8.61 16.30 -20.51
N THR A 178 8.15 17.47 -20.07
CA THR A 178 7.77 18.55 -20.99
C THR A 178 9.00 19.19 -21.64
N SER A 179 10.17 19.10 -20.99
CA SER A 179 11.48 19.25 -21.61
C SER A 179 12.00 17.87 -22.02
N PRO A 180 11.82 17.43 -23.28
CA PRO A 180 12.02 16.03 -23.62
C PRO A 180 13.50 15.64 -23.57
N LEU A 181 13.77 14.41 -23.12
CA LEU A 181 15.10 13.84 -23.13
C LEU A 181 15.54 13.51 -24.56
N LYS A 182 16.86 13.47 -24.77
CA LYS A 182 17.45 12.92 -26.00
C LYS A 182 17.09 11.43 -26.11
N SER A 183 16.71 11.03 -27.31
CA SER A 183 16.34 9.66 -27.67
C SER A 183 16.82 9.37 -29.09
N VAL A 184 16.35 8.28 -29.68
CA VAL A 184 16.72 7.83 -31.02
C VAL A 184 15.45 7.47 -31.76
N ASP A 185 15.33 7.95 -33.00
CA ASP A 185 14.28 7.51 -33.92
C ASP A 185 14.59 6.07 -34.36
N LEU A 186 13.68 5.14 -34.07
CA LEU A 186 13.92 3.71 -34.27
C LEU A 186 14.05 3.29 -35.74
N ILE A 187 13.51 4.07 -36.67
CA ILE A 187 13.57 3.79 -38.12
C ILE A 187 14.88 4.30 -38.68
N THR A 188 15.18 5.58 -38.44
CA THR A 188 16.33 6.26 -39.02
C THR A 188 17.64 6.04 -38.24
N LYS A 189 17.53 5.56 -36.99
CA LYS A 189 18.64 5.40 -36.03
C LYS A 189 19.36 6.72 -35.69
N LYS A 190 18.71 7.86 -35.94
CA LYS A 190 19.26 9.19 -35.66
C LYS A 190 18.76 9.73 -34.32
N GLU A 191 19.56 10.59 -33.70
CA GLU A 191 19.19 11.28 -32.47
C GLU A 191 17.93 12.14 -32.70
N LYS A 192 16.96 12.01 -31.79
CA LYS A 192 15.71 12.76 -31.81
C LYS A 192 15.22 12.96 -30.38
N SER A 193 14.60 14.09 -30.08
CA SER A 193 13.93 14.28 -28.79
C SER A 193 12.81 13.26 -28.59
N ALA A 194 12.65 12.78 -27.36
CA ALA A 194 11.54 11.93 -26.97
C ALA A 194 10.19 12.63 -27.22
N ILE A 195 9.14 11.85 -27.49
CA ILE A 195 7.79 12.38 -27.69
C ILE A 195 7.19 12.78 -26.33
N VAL A 196 6.47 13.91 -26.32
CA VAL A 196 5.71 14.35 -25.14
C VAL A 196 4.29 13.78 -25.19
N GLU A 197 4.06 12.70 -24.45
CA GLU A 197 2.75 12.03 -24.35
C GLU A 197 1.86 12.63 -23.24
N ARG A 198 2.45 13.02 -22.11
CA ARG A 198 1.71 13.51 -20.93
C ARG A 198 2.41 14.72 -20.32
N SER A 199 1.62 15.58 -19.69
CA SER A 199 2.07 16.83 -19.06
C SER A 199 2.03 16.83 -17.53
N ASP A 200 1.63 15.71 -16.91
CA ASP A 200 1.55 15.60 -15.45
C ASP A 200 2.93 15.73 -14.82
N THR A 201 3.05 16.56 -13.79
CA THR A 201 4.32 16.75 -13.07
C THR A 201 4.55 15.68 -11.99
N CYS A 202 3.48 15.19 -11.36
CA CYS A 202 3.55 14.21 -10.28
C CYS A 202 2.28 13.36 -10.24
N ALA A 203 2.41 12.04 -10.09
CA ALA A 203 1.28 11.09 -10.06
C ALA A 203 1.21 10.28 -8.76
N VAL A 204 1.96 10.68 -7.72
CA VAL A 204 2.10 9.93 -6.46
C VAL A 204 0.75 9.68 -5.78
N TYR A 205 -0.11 10.71 -5.70
CA TYR A 205 -1.46 10.54 -5.13
C TYR A 205 -2.29 9.48 -5.89
N SER A 206 -2.32 9.56 -7.22
CA SER A 206 -3.06 8.61 -8.06
C SER A 206 -2.55 7.18 -7.93
N VAL A 207 -1.22 7.00 -7.75
CA VAL A 207 -0.64 5.68 -7.45
C VAL A 207 -1.20 5.12 -6.14
N GLY A 208 -1.37 5.94 -5.11
CA GLY A 208 -2.00 5.52 -3.85
C GLY A 208 -3.43 5.03 -4.02
N VAL A 209 -4.26 5.77 -4.78
CA VAL A 209 -5.63 5.34 -5.09
C VAL A 209 -5.66 3.99 -5.80
N ILE A 210 -4.76 3.78 -6.77
CA ILE A 210 -4.66 2.48 -7.47
C ILE A 210 -4.18 1.38 -6.51
N ALA A 211 -3.20 1.67 -5.66
CA ALA A 211 -2.62 0.75 -4.69
C ALA A 211 -3.66 0.25 -3.69
N GLU A 212 -4.48 1.15 -3.10
CA GLU A 212 -5.57 0.75 -2.20
C GLU A 212 -6.52 -0.26 -2.84
N ASN A 213 -6.86 -0.04 -4.11
CA ASN A 213 -7.82 -0.87 -4.84
C ASN A 213 -7.22 -2.22 -5.23
N LEU A 214 -5.93 -2.27 -5.57
CA LEU A 214 -5.25 -3.53 -5.84
C LEU A 214 -5.02 -4.34 -4.55
N CYS A 215 -4.70 -3.68 -3.43
CA CYS A 215 -4.71 -4.31 -2.11
C CYS A 215 -6.08 -4.91 -1.81
N ALA A 216 -7.17 -4.18 -2.05
CA ALA A 216 -8.53 -4.68 -1.82
C ALA A 216 -8.84 -5.93 -2.65
N ILE A 217 -8.41 -5.97 -3.91
CA ILE A 217 -8.56 -7.16 -4.78
C ILE A 217 -7.82 -8.34 -4.16
N VAL A 218 -6.53 -8.20 -3.87
CA VAL A 218 -5.72 -9.29 -3.31
C VAL A 218 -6.29 -9.79 -1.98
N ILE A 219 -6.65 -8.88 -1.07
CA ILE A 219 -7.25 -9.24 0.22
C ILE A 219 -8.57 -9.98 0.01
N THR A 220 -9.40 -9.57 -0.95
CA THR A 220 -10.64 -10.27 -1.28
C THR A 220 -10.38 -11.68 -1.81
N GLU A 221 -9.39 -11.84 -2.70
CA GLU A 221 -9.03 -13.16 -3.24
C GLU A 221 -8.59 -14.11 -2.11
N VAL A 222 -7.63 -13.73 -1.27
CA VAL A 222 -7.17 -14.60 -0.15
C VAL A 222 -8.24 -14.81 0.91
N PHE A 223 -9.17 -13.86 1.06
CA PHE A 223 -10.29 -13.98 1.98
C PHE A 223 -11.28 -15.04 1.48
N LEU A 224 -11.63 -15.00 0.19
CA LEU A 224 -12.51 -15.99 -0.44
C LEU A 224 -11.85 -17.36 -0.57
N GLU A 225 -10.53 -17.45 -0.76
CA GLU A 225 -9.83 -18.74 -0.70
C GLU A 225 -9.95 -19.42 0.67
N LYS A 226 -10.04 -18.63 1.75
CA LYS A 226 -10.11 -19.14 3.12
C LYS A 226 -11.54 -19.35 3.63
N PHE A 227 -12.46 -18.46 3.27
CA PHE A 227 -13.82 -18.41 3.83
C PHE A 227 -14.93 -18.49 2.78
N GLY A 228 -14.56 -18.58 1.50
CA GLY A 228 -15.47 -18.42 0.36
C GLY A 228 -16.62 -19.40 0.33
N SER A 229 -17.70 -18.93 -0.26
CA SER A 229 -18.89 -19.65 -0.71
C SER A 229 -19.57 -18.80 -1.79
N ASP A 230 -20.64 -19.29 -2.38
CA ASP A 230 -21.43 -18.55 -3.38
C ASP A 230 -22.34 -17.49 -2.75
N ILE A 231 -22.63 -17.60 -1.45
CA ILE A 231 -23.58 -16.75 -0.73
C ILE A 231 -22.88 -15.99 0.41
N LEU A 232 -23.09 -14.66 0.45
CA LEU A 232 -22.47 -13.77 1.47
C LEU A 232 -22.75 -14.21 2.91
N ASN A 233 -23.95 -14.72 3.20
CA ASN A 233 -24.32 -15.19 4.53
C ASN A 233 -23.45 -16.38 4.96
N GLU A 234 -23.17 -17.31 4.05
CA GLU A 234 -22.32 -18.48 4.34
C GLU A 234 -20.86 -18.07 4.51
N ILE A 235 -20.37 -17.16 3.67
CA ILE A 235 -19.04 -16.55 3.85
C ILE A 235 -18.94 -15.91 5.25
N SER A 236 -19.98 -15.20 5.67
CA SER A 236 -20.04 -14.54 6.97
C SER A 236 -20.07 -15.53 8.12
N GLU A 237 -20.80 -16.63 7.98
CA GLU A 237 -20.79 -17.70 8.97
C GLU A 237 -19.42 -18.39 9.08
N ASN A 238 -18.79 -18.70 7.94
CA ASN A 238 -17.44 -19.28 7.89
C ASN A 238 -16.40 -18.38 8.58
N TYR A 239 -16.41 -17.09 8.24
CA TYR A 239 -15.56 -16.09 8.89
C TYR A 239 -15.83 -16.03 10.40
N ASN A 240 -17.08 -15.89 10.84
CA ASN A 240 -17.42 -15.78 12.25
C ASN A 240 -17.08 -17.05 13.06
N ASN A 241 -17.27 -18.23 12.46
CA ASN A 241 -16.85 -19.52 13.01
C ASN A 241 -15.33 -19.55 13.22
N TYR A 242 -14.56 -19.09 12.22
CA TYR A 242 -13.11 -19.01 12.31
C TYR A 242 -12.65 -18.04 13.41
N ILE A 243 -13.19 -16.83 13.45
CA ILE A 243 -12.85 -15.83 14.49
C ILE A 243 -13.17 -16.37 15.89
N ARG A 244 -14.30 -17.07 16.07
CA ARG A 244 -14.63 -17.72 17.35
C ARG A 244 -13.61 -18.80 17.74
N LYS A 245 -13.09 -19.58 16.79
CA LYS A 245 -12.04 -20.58 17.06
C LYS A 245 -10.73 -19.90 17.44
N VAL A 246 -10.32 -18.86 16.71
CA VAL A 246 -9.08 -18.10 16.99
C VAL A 246 -9.13 -17.46 18.38
N LYS A 247 -10.26 -16.88 18.79
CA LYS A 247 -10.40 -16.29 20.14
C LYS A 247 -10.36 -17.30 21.29
N LYS A 248 -10.61 -18.58 21.01
CA LYS A 248 -10.57 -19.67 21.99
C LYS A 248 -9.20 -20.36 22.08
N PHE A 249 -8.34 -20.13 21.10
CA PHE A 249 -6.95 -20.61 21.10
C PHE A 249 -6.13 -19.81 22.10
#